data_AF-A0A1C5CD31-F1
#
_entry.id   AF-A0A1C5CD31-F1
#
_cell.length_a   1.000
_cell.length_b   1.000
_cell.length_c   1.000
_cell.angle_alpha   90.00
_cell.angle_beta   90.00
_cell.angle_gamma   90.00
#
_symmetry.space_group_name_H-M   'P 1'
#
loop_
_entity.id
_entity.type
_entity.pdbx_description
1 polymer ?
#
loop_
_entity_poly.entity_id
_entity_poly.type
_entity_poly.pdbx_seq_one_letter_code
_entity_poly.pdbx_strand_id
1 'polypeptide(L)'
;MTQTFAPLLCRTARIIVVPRRKKPSSMSRSASEIATQPDCRRRAAEAGAAFDGLPRPGERGAVTGCGTSWFMAIAYAALREAAGQGETDAYPSSEFPAGRPHDRVVAITRSGTTTEVLELLGELRGKVTTVALTAAPKTPVMDAADAVAVRDMRRRSGRESGGPVRPRPFGACR
;
A
#
# COMPACT_ATOMS: atom_id res chain seq x y z
N MET A 1 74.90 -33.69 -43.86
CA MET A 1 73.66 -34.22 -44.48
C MET A 1 73.44 -35.57 -43.81
N THR A 2 72.50 -35.77 -42.90
CA THR A 2 71.04 -35.77 -43.13
C THR A 2 70.33 -35.49 -41.80
N GLN A 3 69.42 -34.52 -41.76
CA GLN A 3 68.70 -34.09 -40.55
C GLN A 3 67.35 -34.81 -40.45
N THR A 4 67.13 -35.44 -39.30
CA THR A 4 65.93 -36.21 -38.93
C THR A 4 64.74 -35.29 -38.66
N PHE A 5 63.60 -35.53 -39.32
CA PHE A 5 62.32 -34.87 -39.05
C PHE A 5 61.49 -35.69 -38.06
N ALA A 6 61.12 -35.10 -36.93
CA ALA A 6 60.14 -35.63 -35.99
C ALA A 6 58.73 -35.05 -36.29
N PRO A 7 57.63 -35.80 -36.12
CA PRO A 7 56.29 -35.29 -36.37
C PRO A 7 55.78 -34.50 -35.15
N LEU A 8 55.41 -33.24 -35.36
CA LEU A 8 54.62 -32.46 -34.40
C LEU A 8 53.20 -33.04 -34.33
N LEU A 9 52.86 -33.71 -33.22
CA LEU A 9 51.46 -34.00 -32.88
C LEU A 9 50.76 -32.70 -32.46
N CYS A 10 49.81 -32.25 -33.28
CA CYS A 10 48.86 -31.20 -32.95
C CYS A 10 47.92 -31.67 -31.83
N ARG A 11 48.17 -31.27 -30.58
CA ARG A 11 47.23 -31.48 -29.45
C ARG A 11 46.09 -30.47 -29.53
N THR A 12 44.94 -30.89 -30.04
CA THR A 12 43.70 -30.11 -29.92
C THR A 12 43.18 -30.20 -28.49
N ALA A 13 43.31 -29.13 -27.71
CA ALA A 13 42.68 -29.03 -26.40
C ALA A 13 41.15 -28.95 -26.57
N ARG A 14 40.43 -30.02 -26.23
CA ARG A 14 38.97 -29.97 -26.06
C ARG A 14 38.65 -29.17 -24.80
N ILE A 15 38.17 -27.95 -24.97
CA ILE A 15 37.54 -27.19 -23.90
C ILE A 15 36.24 -27.93 -23.54
N ILE A 16 36.22 -28.58 -22.38
CA ILE A 16 34.99 -29.13 -21.80
C ILE A 16 34.19 -27.94 -21.26
N VAL A 17 33.15 -27.54 -22.00
CA VAL A 17 32.14 -26.60 -21.49
C VAL A 17 31.28 -27.35 -20.48
N VAL A 18 31.61 -27.22 -19.20
CA VAL A 18 30.72 -27.68 -18.13
C VAL A 18 29.50 -26.75 -18.12
N PRO A 19 28.27 -27.23 -18.36
CA PRO A 19 27.09 -26.38 -18.26
C PRO A 19 26.96 -25.91 -16.81
N ARG A 20 27.05 -24.58 -16.60
CA ARG A 20 26.73 -24.01 -15.28
C ARG A 20 25.29 -24.41 -14.94
N ARG A 21 25.10 -25.16 -13.86
CA ARG A 21 23.77 -25.34 -13.27
C ARG A 21 23.18 -23.94 -13.02
N LYS A 22 22.14 -23.56 -13.76
CA LYS A 22 21.33 -22.37 -13.47
C LYS A 22 20.74 -22.59 -12.08
N LYS A 23 21.15 -21.78 -11.10
CA LYS A 23 20.39 -21.67 -9.84
C LYS A 23 18.96 -21.25 -10.23
N PRO A 24 17.90 -21.87 -9.66
CA PRO A 24 16.55 -21.37 -9.85
C PRO A 24 16.55 -19.90 -9.43
N SER A 25 16.14 -19.03 -10.34
CA SER A 25 16.10 -17.59 -10.07
C SER A 25 15.08 -17.35 -8.98
N SER A 26 15.52 -16.85 -7.83
CA SER A 26 14.62 -16.38 -6.78
C SER A 26 13.70 -15.31 -7.35
N MET A 27 12.40 -15.44 -7.13
CA MET A 27 11.42 -14.43 -7.56
C MET A 27 11.83 -13.03 -7.08
N SER A 28 11.57 -12.00 -7.90
CA SER A 28 11.75 -10.62 -7.47
C SER A 28 10.81 -10.28 -6.31
N ARG A 29 11.15 -9.25 -5.54
CA ARG A 29 10.28 -8.75 -4.46
C ARG A 29 8.90 -8.35 -5.00
N SER A 30 8.86 -7.61 -6.10
CA SER A 30 7.60 -7.23 -6.74
C SER A 30 6.78 -8.43 -7.21
N ALA A 31 7.40 -9.45 -7.81
CA ALA A 31 6.69 -10.68 -8.19
C ALA A 31 6.12 -11.42 -6.97
N SER A 32 6.90 -11.43 -5.87
CA SER A 32 6.47 -12.02 -4.60
C SER A 32 5.31 -11.24 -3.96
N GLU A 33 5.32 -9.92 -4.03
CA GLU A 33 4.23 -9.06 -3.56
C GLU A 33 2.96 -9.25 -4.40
N ILE A 34 3.10 -9.27 -5.73
CA ILE A 34 1.97 -9.50 -6.65
C ILE A 34 1.30 -10.85 -6.38
N ALA A 35 2.09 -11.90 -6.17
CA ALA A 35 1.57 -13.24 -5.87
C ALA A 35 0.69 -13.29 -4.60
N THR A 36 0.85 -12.36 -3.66
CA THR A 36 0.02 -12.29 -2.43
C THR A 36 -1.29 -11.54 -2.61
N GLN A 37 -1.51 -10.87 -3.74
CA GLN A 37 -2.65 -9.96 -3.92
C GLN A 37 -4.03 -10.61 -3.71
N PRO A 38 -4.32 -11.84 -4.17
CA PRO A 38 -5.63 -12.47 -3.96
C PRO A 38 -6.01 -12.58 -2.48
N ASP A 39 -5.11 -13.13 -1.66
CA ASP A 39 -5.31 -13.22 -0.21
C ASP A 39 -5.34 -11.85 0.46
N CYS A 40 -4.52 -10.91 -0.03
CA CYS A 40 -4.52 -9.56 0.49
C CYS A 40 -5.87 -8.87 0.29
N ARG A 41 -6.47 -9.00 -0.90
CA ARG A 41 -7.78 -8.43 -1.24
C ARG A 41 -8.90 -9.05 -0.41
N ARG A 42 -8.94 -10.37 -0.29
CA ARG A 42 -9.96 -11.07 0.53
C ARG A 42 -9.98 -10.56 1.97
N ARG A 43 -8.82 -10.57 2.62
CA ARG A 43 -8.70 -10.07 4.00
C ARG A 43 -8.97 -8.55 4.10
N ALA A 44 -8.73 -7.78 3.05
CA ALA A 44 -9.04 -6.35 3.05
C ALA A 44 -10.56 -6.13 2.96
N ALA A 45 -11.28 -6.94 2.18
CA ALA A 45 -12.73 -6.92 2.13
C ALA A 45 -13.34 -7.31 3.50
N GLU A 46 -12.84 -8.38 4.12
CA GLU A 46 -13.24 -8.79 5.48
C GLU A 46 -13.03 -7.67 6.51
N ALA A 47 -11.84 -7.05 6.51
CA ALA A 47 -11.53 -5.95 7.43
C ALA A 47 -12.35 -4.68 7.14
N GLY A 48 -12.60 -4.38 5.87
CA GLY A 48 -13.42 -3.23 5.46
C GLY A 48 -14.87 -3.38 5.88
N ALA A 49 -15.44 -4.60 5.80
CA ALA A 49 -16.79 -4.87 6.25
C ALA A 49 -16.97 -4.71 7.77
N ALA A 50 -15.90 -4.83 8.55
CA ALA A 50 -15.90 -4.68 10.01
C ALA A 50 -15.49 -3.27 10.47
N PHE A 51 -15.21 -2.33 9.57
CA PHE A 51 -14.68 -1.02 9.89
C PHE A 51 -15.70 0.10 9.63
N ASP A 52 -16.21 0.71 10.70
CA ASP A 52 -17.28 1.72 10.64
C ASP A 52 -16.80 3.14 10.28
N GLY A 53 -15.50 3.32 10.04
CA GLY A 53 -14.90 4.62 9.78
C GLY A 53 -15.08 5.12 8.34
N LEU A 54 -15.44 4.29 7.36
CA LEU A 54 -15.57 4.72 5.96
C LEU A 54 -16.78 5.65 5.72
N PRO A 55 -16.78 6.46 4.63
CA PRO A 55 -17.92 7.29 4.26
C PRO A 55 -19.21 6.48 4.17
N ARG A 56 -20.26 6.95 4.86
CA ARG A 56 -21.57 6.29 4.88
C ARG A 56 -22.30 6.50 3.56
N PRO A 57 -23.26 5.63 3.17
CA PRO A 57 -24.11 5.89 2.01
C PRO A 57 -24.79 7.26 2.11
N GLY A 58 -24.72 8.05 1.04
CA GLY A 58 -25.27 9.40 0.95
C GLY A 58 -24.33 10.53 1.39
N GLU A 59 -23.27 10.24 2.15
CA GLU A 59 -22.26 11.25 2.50
C GLU A 59 -21.50 11.71 1.24
N ARG A 60 -21.24 13.01 1.15
CA ARG A 60 -20.32 13.59 0.18
C ARG A 60 -18.89 13.36 0.64
N GLY A 61 -18.22 12.40 0.01
CA GLY A 61 -16.86 11.99 0.37
C GLY A 61 -15.80 12.67 -0.49
N ALA A 62 -14.58 12.78 0.03
CA ALA A 62 -13.39 12.93 -0.80
C ALA A 62 -12.32 11.92 -0.40
N VAL A 63 -11.59 11.40 -1.38
CA VAL A 63 -10.49 10.45 -1.15
C VAL A 63 -9.20 10.99 -1.74
N THR A 64 -8.11 10.81 -1.01
CA THR A 64 -6.83 11.41 -1.34
C THR A 64 -5.66 10.49 -1.06
N GLY A 65 -4.54 10.73 -1.73
CA GLY A 65 -3.26 10.08 -1.47
C GLY A 65 -2.17 10.60 -2.40
N CYS A 66 -0.95 10.09 -2.25
CA CYS A 66 0.18 10.40 -3.15
C CYS A 66 0.61 9.18 -3.96
N GLY A 67 1.09 9.41 -5.19
CA GLY A 67 1.62 8.37 -6.09
C GLY A 67 0.61 7.25 -6.36
N THR A 68 0.98 5.99 -6.15
CA THR A 68 0.07 4.86 -6.38
C THR A 68 -1.18 4.92 -5.49
N SER A 69 -1.09 5.55 -4.31
CA SER A 69 -2.26 5.72 -3.42
C SER A 69 -3.28 6.68 -4.01
N TRP A 70 -2.85 7.64 -4.84
CA TRP A 70 -3.74 8.52 -5.58
C TRP A 70 -4.58 7.73 -6.60
N PHE A 71 -3.96 6.81 -7.35
CA PHE A 71 -4.71 5.96 -8.27
C PHE A 71 -5.74 5.06 -7.57
N MET A 72 -5.44 4.61 -6.36
CA MET A 72 -6.42 3.89 -5.53
C MET A 72 -7.58 4.78 -5.09
N ALA A 73 -7.33 6.05 -4.79
CA ALA A 73 -8.38 7.02 -4.46
C ALA A 73 -9.34 7.25 -5.64
N ILE A 74 -8.81 7.41 -6.86
CA ILE A 74 -9.61 7.50 -8.09
C ILE A 74 -10.50 6.26 -8.25
N ALA A 75 -9.91 5.07 -8.14
CA ALA A 75 -10.64 3.82 -8.30
C ALA A 75 -11.74 3.67 -7.24
N TYR A 76 -11.46 4.01 -5.99
CA TYR A 76 -12.45 3.97 -4.91
C TYR A 76 -13.60 4.94 -5.16
N ALA A 77 -13.31 6.19 -5.52
CA ALA A 77 -14.33 7.20 -5.78
C ALA A 77 -15.28 6.76 -6.90
N ALA A 78 -14.73 6.31 -8.02
CA ALA A 78 -15.53 5.80 -9.14
C ALA A 78 -16.41 4.60 -8.75
N LEU A 79 -15.89 3.67 -7.95
CA LEU A 79 -16.65 2.51 -7.48
C LEU A 79 -17.75 2.88 -6.49
N ARG A 80 -17.49 3.84 -5.58
CA ARG A 80 -18.48 4.30 -4.60
C ARG A 80 -19.64 5.02 -5.29
N GLU A 81 -19.35 5.88 -6.27
CA GLU A 81 -20.38 6.55 -7.05
C GLU A 81 -21.17 5.59 -7.94
N ALA A 82 -20.50 4.67 -8.64
CA ALA A 82 -21.16 3.66 -9.46
C ALA A 82 -22.08 2.74 -8.64
N ALA A 83 -21.77 2.54 -7.35
CA ALA A 83 -22.60 1.80 -6.41
C ALA A 83 -23.76 2.64 -5.81
N GLY A 84 -23.92 3.91 -6.20
CA GLY A 84 -24.95 4.80 -5.69
C GLY A 84 -24.75 5.21 -4.23
N GLN A 85 -23.52 5.11 -3.70
CA GLN A 85 -23.25 5.36 -2.29
C GLN A 85 -22.98 6.83 -1.95
N GLY A 86 -23.09 7.75 -2.92
CA GLY A 86 -22.95 9.19 -2.73
C GLY A 86 -21.81 9.78 -3.55
N GLU A 87 -21.88 11.10 -3.78
CA GLU A 87 -20.85 11.86 -4.48
C GLU A 87 -19.49 11.67 -3.80
N THR A 88 -18.48 11.36 -4.60
CA THR A 88 -17.14 11.04 -4.10
C THR A 88 -16.08 11.68 -5.00
N ASP A 89 -15.43 12.71 -4.49
CA ASP A 89 -14.28 13.28 -5.18
C ASP A 89 -13.01 12.52 -4.90
N ALA A 90 -12.05 12.70 -5.79
CA ALA A 90 -10.72 12.15 -5.67
C ALA A 90 -9.72 13.27 -5.96
N TYR A 91 -8.74 13.49 -5.08
CA TYR A 91 -7.64 14.44 -5.30
C TYR A 91 -6.26 13.90 -4.91
N PRO A 92 -5.19 14.23 -5.65
CA PRO A 92 -3.84 14.08 -5.09
C PRO A 92 -3.72 14.96 -3.84
N SER A 93 -3.05 14.47 -2.79
CA SER A 93 -3.04 15.18 -1.49
C SER A 93 -2.41 16.57 -1.56
N SER A 94 -1.44 16.77 -2.46
CA SER A 94 -0.79 18.06 -2.68
C SER A 94 -1.68 19.14 -3.29
N GLU A 95 -2.80 18.75 -3.91
CA GLU A 95 -3.73 19.70 -4.57
C GLU A 95 -5.17 19.55 -4.06
N PHE A 96 -5.31 19.07 -2.82
CA PHE A 96 -6.63 18.90 -2.23
C PHE A 96 -7.28 20.28 -1.98
N PRO A 97 -8.50 20.54 -2.50
CA PRO A 97 -9.18 21.81 -2.31
C PRO A 97 -9.82 21.88 -0.91
N ALA A 98 -9.04 22.21 0.12
CA ALA A 98 -9.46 22.17 1.53
C ALA A 98 -10.68 23.08 1.86
N GLY A 99 -10.96 24.08 1.02
CA GLY A 99 -12.16 24.92 1.15
C GLY A 99 -13.45 24.31 0.62
N ARG A 100 -13.40 23.18 -0.09
CA ARG A 100 -14.61 22.52 -0.64
C ARG A 100 -15.27 21.67 0.46
N PRO A 101 -16.61 21.76 0.64
CA PRO A 101 -17.29 21.04 1.70
C PRO A 101 -17.34 19.54 1.42
N HIS A 102 -16.99 18.73 2.41
CA HIS A 102 -17.12 17.28 2.39
C HIS A 102 -17.60 16.82 3.77
N ASP A 103 -18.41 15.76 3.81
CA ASP A 103 -18.81 15.15 5.08
C ASP A 103 -17.68 14.30 5.66
N ARG A 104 -16.87 13.69 4.78
CA ARG A 104 -15.76 12.83 5.17
C ARG A 104 -14.62 12.82 4.16
N VAL A 105 -13.39 12.83 4.67
CA VAL A 105 -12.17 12.71 3.86
C VAL A 105 -11.41 11.43 4.19
N VAL A 106 -11.09 10.62 3.18
CA VAL A 106 -10.31 9.39 3.31
C VAL A 106 -8.91 9.60 2.74
N ALA A 107 -7.88 9.54 3.58
CA ALA A 107 -6.48 9.61 3.17
C ALA A 107 -5.87 8.20 3.04
N ILE A 108 -5.33 7.87 1.87
CA ILE A 108 -4.65 6.61 1.60
C ILE A 108 -3.14 6.85 1.63
N THR A 109 -2.44 6.21 2.56
CA THR A 109 -0.98 6.28 2.65
C THR A 109 -0.39 4.95 3.09
N ARG A 110 0.40 4.32 2.21
CA ARG A 110 1.07 3.06 2.55
C ARG A 110 1.97 3.19 3.78
N SER A 111 2.83 4.20 3.82
CA SER A 111 3.84 4.35 4.87
C SER A 111 3.32 5.05 6.13
N GLY A 112 2.22 5.81 6.04
CA GLY A 112 1.73 6.61 7.17
C GLY A 112 2.66 7.79 7.55
N THR A 113 3.61 8.11 6.68
CA THR A 113 4.65 9.15 6.88
C THR A 113 4.71 10.15 5.72
N THR A 114 3.77 10.08 4.78
CA THR A 114 3.76 10.94 3.59
C THR A 114 3.46 12.38 4.01
N THR A 115 4.38 13.31 3.76
CA THR A 115 4.30 14.70 4.23
C THR A 115 3.00 15.37 3.80
N GLU A 116 2.66 15.33 2.52
CA GLU A 116 1.48 15.99 1.97
C GLU A 116 0.18 15.46 2.58
N VAL A 117 0.14 14.16 2.91
CA VAL A 117 -1.00 13.55 3.61
C VAL A 117 -1.09 14.07 5.05
N LEU A 118 0.04 14.13 5.76
CA LEU A 118 0.07 14.57 7.16
C LEU A 118 -0.28 16.06 7.28
N GLU A 119 0.23 16.90 6.37
CA GLU A 119 -0.08 18.32 6.32
C GLU A 119 -1.57 18.56 6.05
N LEU A 120 -2.13 17.87 5.05
CA LEU A 120 -3.55 17.96 4.74
C LEU A 120 -4.44 17.51 5.91
N LEU A 121 -4.11 16.38 6.55
CA LEU A 121 -4.86 15.92 7.73
C LEU A 121 -4.77 16.93 8.88
N GLY A 122 -3.61 17.57 9.05
CA GLY A 122 -3.44 18.67 9.99
C GLY A 122 -4.35 19.86 9.67
N GLU A 123 -4.45 20.25 8.40
CA GLU A 123 -5.29 21.36 7.94
C GLU A 123 -6.79 21.08 8.12
N LEU A 124 -7.21 19.83 7.89
CA LEU A 124 -8.61 19.38 7.98
C LEU A 124 -9.08 19.09 9.40
N ARG A 125 -8.15 18.98 10.36
CA ARG A 125 -8.44 18.63 11.75
C ARG A 125 -9.51 19.54 12.35
N GLY A 126 -10.56 18.95 12.90
CA GLY A 126 -11.67 19.66 13.52
C GLY A 126 -12.62 20.36 12.55
N LYS A 127 -12.37 20.30 11.23
CA LYS A 127 -13.23 20.88 10.19
C LYS A 127 -14.08 19.82 9.48
N VAL A 128 -13.51 18.64 9.26
CA VAL A 128 -14.15 17.50 8.61
C VAL A 128 -13.71 16.20 9.27
N THR A 129 -14.57 15.17 9.26
CA THR A 129 -14.18 13.85 9.75
C THR A 129 -13.17 13.22 8.81
N THR A 130 -12.02 12.82 9.34
CA THR A 130 -10.90 12.26 8.57
C THR A 130 -10.66 10.79 8.89
N VAL A 131 -10.36 10.02 7.85
CA VAL A 131 -10.08 8.59 7.96
C VAL A 131 -8.77 8.31 7.24
N ALA A 132 -7.84 7.63 7.90
CA ALA A 132 -6.62 7.18 7.24
C ALA A 132 -6.66 5.67 6.98
N LEU A 133 -6.29 5.27 5.75
CA LEU A 133 -6.00 3.89 5.38
C LEU A 133 -4.49 3.74 5.23
N THR A 134 -3.87 2.93 6.09
CA THR A 134 -2.42 2.75 6.09
C THR A 134 -1.96 1.31 6.18
N ALA A 135 -0.76 1.05 5.65
CA ALA A 135 -0.15 -0.28 5.63
C ALA A 135 0.92 -0.46 6.73
N ALA A 136 1.11 0.56 7.57
CA ALA A 136 2.17 0.61 8.58
C ALA A 136 1.62 1.05 9.94
N PRO A 137 1.63 0.17 10.97
CA PRO A 137 1.24 0.56 12.32
C PRO A 137 2.30 1.49 12.94
N LYS A 138 1.91 2.27 13.96
CA LYS A 138 2.82 3.12 14.76
C LYS A 138 3.56 4.18 13.93
N THR A 139 2.82 4.84 13.05
CA THR A 139 3.32 5.92 12.18
C THR A 139 2.57 7.22 12.49
N PRO A 140 3.10 8.40 12.12
CA PRO A 140 2.47 9.68 12.44
C PRO A 140 1.00 9.81 12.00
N VAL A 141 0.60 9.12 10.92
CA VAL A 141 -0.80 9.14 10.47
C VAL A 141 -1.79 8.60 11.51
N MET A 142 -1.33 7.78 12.45
CA MET A 142 -2.15 7.21 13.53
C MET A 142 -2.76 8.28 14.43
N ASP A 143 -2.07 9.41 14.60
CA ASP A 143 -2.51 10.54 15.42
C ASP A 143 -3.03 11.70 14.55
N ALA A 144 -2.82 11.64 13.24
CA ALA A 144 -3.17 12.69 12.28
C ALA A 144 -4.66 12.68 11.90
N ALA A 145 -5.29 11.49 11.82
CA ALA A 145 -6.69 11.31 11.42
C ALA A 145 -7.59 10.91 12.59
N ASP A 146 -8.89 11.16 12.47
CA ASP A 146 -9.89 10.84 13.51
C ASP A 146 -10.13 9.33 13.65
N ALA A 147 -10.06 8.60 12.54
CA ALA A 147 -10.13 7.15 12.50
C ALA A 147 -9.04 6.58 11.59
N VAL A 148 -8.47 5.42 11.96
CA VAL A 148 -7.41 4.80 11.18
C VAL A 148 -7.66 3.30 11.01
N ALA A 149 -7.69 2.85 9.76
CA ALA A 149 -7.64 1.43 9.43
C ALA A 149 -6.21 1.04 9.06
N VAL A 150 -5.65 0.10 9.82
CA VAL A 150 -4.28 -0.37 9.62
C VAL A 150 -4.26 -1.77 9.02
N ARG A 151 -3.53 -1.91 7.92
CA ARG A 151 -3.19 -3.16 7.28
C ARG A 151 -1.72 -3.48 7.52
N ASP A 152 -1.38 -4.21 8.58
CA ASP A 152 0.02 -4.60 8.80
C ASP A 152 0.55 -5.47 7.64
N MET A 153 1.53 -4.96 6.88
CA MET A 153 2.17 -5.66 5.77
C MET A 153 3.27 -6.63 6.24
N ARG A 154 3.60 -6.66 7.54
CA ARG A 154 4.53 -7.66 8.07
C ARG A 154 3.94 -9.04 7.81
N ARG A 155 4.69 -9.90 7.10
CA ARG A 155 4.37 -11.33 6.97
C ARG A 155 4.12 -11.87 8.38
N ARG A 156 2.87 -12.23 8.70
CA ARG A 156 2.58 -13.08 9.87
C ARG A 156 3.18 -14.47 9.57
N SER A 157 4.47 -14.65 9.78
CA SER A 157 4.99 -15.96 10.15
C SER A 157 4.39 -16.26 11.53
N GLY A 158 3.55 -17.29 11.62
CA GLY A 158 2.66 -17.53 12.75
C GLY A 158 3.25 -17.28 14.14
N ARG A 159 2.70 -16.27 14.83
CA ARG A 159 2.41 -16.22 16.26
C ARG A 159 1.65 -14.91 16.51
N GLU A 160 0.36 -15.04 16.77
CA GLU A 160 -0.52 -13.93 17.10
C GLU A 160 -0.43 -13.58 18.58
N SER A 161 -0.29 -12.29 18.88
CA SER A 161 -0.82 -11.66 20.09
C SER A 161 -0.95 -10.17 19.79
N GLY A 162 -2.10 -9.75 19.27
CA GLY A 162 -2.42 -8.35 18.97
C GLY A 162 -3.91 -8.19 18.84
N GLY A 163 -4.58 -7.96 19.97
CA GLY A 163 -6.02 -7.72 20.03
C GLY A 163 -6.41 -6.36 19.44
N PRO A 164 -7.71 -6.11 19.23
CA PRO A 164 -8.20 -4.86 18.66
C PRO A 164 -7.87 -3.68 19.56
N VAL A 165 -7.31 -2.62 18.97
CA VAL A 165 -7.17 -1.31 19.62
C VAL A 165 -8.57 -0.73 19.76
N ARG A 166 -9.08 -0.65 20.98
CA ARG A 166 -10.38 -0.04 21.28
C ARG A 166 -10.35 1.47 20.98
N PRO A 167 -11.40 2.07 20.41
CA PRO A 167 -11.53 3.52 20.35
C PRO A 167 -11.67 4.08 21.77
N ARG A 168 -11.01 5.21 22.05
CA ARG A 168 -11.16 5.92 23.32
C ARG A 168 -12.56 6.56 23.38
N PRO A 169 -13.23 6.60 24.54
CA PRO A 169 -14.43 7.39 24.70
C PRO A 169 -14.08 8.88 24.59
N PHE A 170 -14.89 9.61 23.82
CA PHE A 170 -14.86 11.08 23.78
C PHE A 170 -15.05 11.62 25.20
N GLY A 171 -14.02 12.31 25.71
CA GLY A 171 -14.04 13.02 26.98
C GLY A 171 -14.23 14.52 26.73
N ALA A 172 -15.29 15.05 27.31
CA ALA A 172 -15.78 16.42 27.22
C ALA A 172 -14.71 17.52 27.38
N CYS A 173 -14.73 18.51 26.47
CA CYS A 173 -14.28 19.86 26.79
C CYS A 173 -15.46 20.60 27.47
N ARG A 174 -15.20 21.12 28.67
CA ARG A 174 -15.86 22.33 29.18
C ARG A 174 -15.10 23.54 28.68
#